data_AF-A0A1S8WU27-F1
#
_entry.id   AF-A0A1S8WU27-F1
#
_cell.length_a   1.000
_cell.length_b   1.000
_cell.length_c   1.000
_cell.angle_alpha   90.00
_cell.angle_beta   90.00
_cell.angle_gamma   90.00
#
_symmetry.space_group_name_H-M   'P 1'
#
loop_
_entity.id
_entity.type
_entity.pdbx_description
1 polymer ?
#
loop_
_entity_poly.entity_id
_entity_poly.type
_entity_poly.pdbx_seq_one_letter_code
_entity_poly.pdbx_strand_id
1 'polypeptide(L)'
;MQLSSIPRCAKTPKSCGLHQLAPDCPRFSLFKNPQVRGWWPCADEVFEKLEVQGKVECEMNLLTAVDAENSPAGRAREEPNALPKPNRPDSSFQRILGPLNTLRYFCKYKLKWILIKILIIFLFLLIIALFIYTFPGAIVYRIV
;
A
#
# COMPACT_ATOMS: atom_id res chain seq x y z
N MET A 1 -12.59 27.66 -1.48
CA MET A 1 -13.68 26.74 -1.92
C MET A 1 -15.00 27.49 -1.88
N GLN A 2 -15.82 27.37 -2.91
CA GLN A 2 -17.18 27.94 -2.91
C GLN A 2 -18.16 26.93 -2.30
N LEU A 3 -18.81 27.26 -1.18
CA LEU A 3 -19.77 26.38 -0.48
C LEU A 3 -21.06 26.15 -1.27
N SER A 4 -21.34 27.01 -2.25
CA SER A 4 -22.47 26.90 -3.17
C SER A 4 -22.28 25.82 -4.24
N SER A 5 -21.05 25.40 -4.52
CA SER A 5 -20.71 24.54 -5.65
C SER A 5 -19.62 23.53 -5.31
N ILE A 6 -19.92 22.61 -4.40
CA ILE A 6 -19.02 21.53 -3.96
C ILE A 6 -19.20 20.30 -4.87
N PRO A 7 -18.12 19.59 -5.26
CA PRO A 7 -18.23 18.33 -6.00
C PRO A 7 -18.97 17.27 -5.16
N ARG A 8 -19.87 16.52 -5.80
CA ARG A 8 -20.66 15.47 -5.14
C ARG A 8 -19.78 14.42 -4.46
N CYS A 9 -20.10 14.09 -3.21
CA CYS A 9 -19.43 13.03 -2.45
C CYS A 9 -19.83 11.63 -2.92
N ALA A 10 -18.92 10.67 -2.79
CA ALA A 10 -19.23 9.25 -3.02
C ALA A 10 -19.68 8.59 -1.72
N LYS A 11 -20.62 7.63 -1.79
CA LYS A 11 -21.09 6.90 -0.60
C LYS A 11 -20.10 5.83 -0.13
N THR A 12 -19.27 5.31 -1.04
CA THR A 12 -18.30 4.25 -0.73
C THR A 12 -16.90 4.65 -1.21
N PRO A 13 -15.83 4.11 -0.59
CA PRO A 13 -14.47 4.39 -1.03
C PRO A 13 -14.18 3.83 -2.43
N LYS A 14 -14.90 2.79 -2.86
CA LYS A 14 -14.75 2.19 -4.20
C LYS A 14 -15.27 3.11 -5.30
N SER A 15 -16.40 3.77 -5.05
CA SER A 15 -17.02 4.73 -5.98
C SER A 15 -16.31 6.09 -6.04
N CYS A 16 -15.32 6.34 -5.19
CA CYS A 16 -14.62 7.63 -5.13
C CYS A 16 -13.43 7.67 -6.12
N GLY A 17 -13.28 8.74 -6.90
CA GLY A 17 -12.20 8.90 -7.88
C GLY A 17 -12.23 10.22 -8.68
N LEU A 18 -11.31 10.39 -9.64
CA LEU A 18 -11.09 11.66 -10.37
C LEU A 18 -12.34 12.21 -11.08
N HIS A 19 -13.27 11.34 -11.49
CA HIS A 19 -14.51 11.76 -12.14
C HIS A 19 -15.29 12.80 -11.32
N GLN A 20 -15.16 12.82 -9.99
CA GLN A 20 -15.83 13.79 -9.10
C GLN A 20 -15.23 15.20 -9.19
N LEU A 21 -13.96 15.30 -9.58
CA LEU A 21 -13.23 16.57 -9.72
C LEU A 21 -13.43 17.21 -11.09
N ALA A 22 -13.98 16.46 -12.06
CA ALA A 22 -14.20 16.94 -13.41
C ALA A 22 -15.15 18.16 -13.43
N PRO A 23 -14.95 19.12 -14.35
CA PRO A 23 -15.79 20.31 -14.45
C PRO A 23 -17.26 19.97 -14.72
N ASP A 24 -17.54 18.89 -15.44
CA ASP A 24 -18.89 18.46 -15.84
C ASP A 24 -19.67 17.74 -14.72
N CYS A 25 -19.02 17.44 -13.60
CA CYS A 25 -19.64 16.69 -12.53
C CYS A 25 -20.70 17.53 -11.79
N PRO A 26 -21.86 16.95 -11.41
CA PRO A 26 -22.91 17.70 -10.72
C PRO A 26 -22.42 18.18 -9.36
N ARG A 27 -22.47 19.50 -9.17
CA ARG A 27 -22.12 20.16 -7.91
C ARG A 27 -23.35 20.35 -7.03
N PHE A 28 -23.15 20.39 -5.73
CA PHE A 28 -24.21 20.67 -4.76
C PHE A 28 -23.83 21.84 -3.85
N SER A 29 -24.84 22.48 -3.27
CA SER A 29 -24.69 23.60 -2.35
C SER A 29 -24.88 23.12 -0.91
N LEU A 30 -23.92 23.39 -0.04
CA LEU A 30 -24.02 23.07 1.38
C LEU A 30 -25.13 23.89 2.08
N PHE A 31 -25.51 25.04 1.52
CA PHE A 31 -26.62 25.85 2.05
C PHE A 31 -27.99 25.19 1.86
N LYS A 32 -28.14 24.35 0.82
CA LYS A 32 -29.38 23.58 0.59
C LYS A 32 -29.40 22.28 1.39
N ASN A 33 -28.23 21.68 1.56
CA ASN A 33 -28.03 20.42 2.27
C ASN A 33 -27.01 20.65 3.39
N PRO A 34 -27.44 21.08 4.59
CA PRO A 34 -26.55 21.54 5.64
C PRO A 34 -25.66 20.44 6.22
N GLN A 35 -26.04 19.17 6.09
CA GLN A 35 -25.24 18.04 6.54
C GLN A 35 -24.95 17.10 5.37
N VAL A 36 -23.67 16.85 5.12
CA VAL A 36 -23.21 15.92 4.09
C VAL A 36 -22.04 15.11 4.61
N ARG A 37 -22.15 13.78 4.48
CA ARG A 37 -21.06 12.83 4.76
C ARG A 37 -20.76 12.00 3.52
N GLY A 38 -19.48 11.83 3.21
CA GLY A 38 -19.06 10.94 2.16
C GLY A 38 -17.58 11.00 1.84
N TRP A 39 -17.23 10.42 0.70
CA TRP A 39 -15.86 10.25 0.25
C TRP A 39 -15.50 11.23 -0.86
N TRP A 40 -14.34 11.86 -0.70
CA TRP A 40 -13.72 12.70 -1.72
C TRP A 40 -12.31 12.21 -2.08
N PRO A 41 -11.93 12.33 -3.36
CA PRO A 41 -10.58 12.01 -3.81
C PRO A 41 -9.63 13.16 -3.44
N CYS A 42 -8.49 12.83 -2.87
CA CYS A 42 -7.35 13.73 -2.82
C CYS A 42 -6.54 13.50 -4.08
N ALA A 43 -6.56 14.49 -4.97
CA ALA A 43 -5.79 14.47 -6.20
C ALA A 43 -4.61 15.43 -6.10
N ASP A 44 -3.51 15.04 -6.71
CA ASP A 44 -2.31 15.85 -6.86
C ASP A 44 -1.84 15.80 -8.32
N GLU A 45 -1.14 16.83 -8.77
CA GLU A 45 -0.60 16.90 -10.12
C GLU A 45 0.81 16.32 -10.14
N VAL A 46 0.97 15.17 -10.78
CA VAL A 46 2.26 14.47 -10.87
C VAL A 46 2.54 14.24 -12.35
N PHE A 47 3.66 14.77 -12.85
CA PHE A 47 4.04 14.72 -14.29
C PHE A 47 2.94 15.25 -15.23
N GLU A 48 2.36 16.42 -14.94
CA GLU A 48 1.28 17.07 -15.73
C GLU A 48 -0.01 16.25 -15.84
N LYS A 49 -0.14 15.18 -15.05
CA LYS A 49 -1.35 14.36 -14.99
C LYS A 49 -1.94 14.41 -13.58
N LEU A 50 -3.24 14.63 -13.51
CA LEU A 50 -3.98 14.60 -12.26
C LEU A 50 -4.15 13.15 -11.80
N GLU A 51 -3.54 12.77 -10.68
CA GLU A 51 -3.64 11.42 -10.11
C GLU A 51 -4.22 11.43 -8.70
N VAL A 52 -4.97 10.38 -8.33
CA VAL A 52 -5.54 10.24 -6.98
C VAL A 52 -4.47 9.69 -6.04
N GLN A 53 -4.00 10.54 -5.12
CA GLN A 53 -3.06 10.14 -4.07
C GLN A 53 -3.75 9.47 -2.89
N GLY A 54 -5.01 9.82 -2.64
CA GLY A 54 -5.75 9.31 -1.50
C GLY A 54 -7.25 9.50 -1.60
N LYS A 55 -7.97 8.93 -0.64
CA LYS A 55 -9.42 9.11 -0.48
C LYS A 55 -9.68 9.44 0.96
N VAL A 56 -10.47 10.49 1.20
CA VAL A 56 -10.80 10.96 2.54
C VAL A 56 -12.30 10.87 2.72
N GLU A 57 -12.72 10.27 3.83
CA GLU A 57 -14.09 10.36 4.31
C GLU A 57 -14.20 11.62 5.17
N CYS A 58 -15.12 12.51 4.79
CA CYS A 58 -15.37 13.74 5.51
C CYS A 58 -16.86 13.86 5.83
N GLU A 59 -17.16 14.50 6.95
CA GLU A 59 -18.49 14.98 7.30
C GLU A 59 -18.45 16.51 7.41
N MET A 60 -19.36 17.17 6.71
CA MET A 60 -19.47 18.62 6.66
C MET A 60 -20.84 19.03 7.17
N ASN A 61 -20.87 19.79 8.26
CA ASN A 61 -22.08 20.27 8.90
C ASN A 61 -22.05 21.81 8.93
N LEU A 62 -23.08 22.44 8.35
CA LEU A 62 -23.29 23.88 8.39
C LEU A 62 -24.10 24.21 9.66
N LEU A 63 -23.44 24.86 10.62
CA LEU A 63 -24.03 25.24 11.90
C LEU A 63 -24.64 26.65 11.86
N THR A 64 -25.63 26.89 12.71
CA THR A 64 -26.12 28.26 12.97
C THR A 64 -25.14 29.01 13.86
N ALA A 65 -25.26 30.34 13.94
CA ALA A 65 -24.39 31.15 14.79
C ALA A 65 -24.49 30.74 16.27
N VAL A 66 -25.70 30.44 16.75
CA VAL A 66 -25.95 30.03 18.15
C VAL A 66 -25.29 28.67 18.44
N ASP A 67 -25.41 27.71 17.53
CA ASP A 67 -24.79 26.38 17.71
C ASP A 67 -23.25 26.45 17.67
N ALA A 68 -22.71 27.31 16.81
CA ALA A 68 -21.28 27.54 16.70
C ALA A 68 -20.69 28.24 17.95
N GLU A 69 -21.47 29.07 18.64
CA GLU A 69 -21.08 29.67 19.92
C GLU A 69 -21.05 28.63 21.05
N ASN A 70 -22.02 27.71 21.06
CA ASN A 70 -22.08 26.61 22.03
C ASN A 70 -20.95 25.58 21.85
N SER A 71 -20.51 25.34 20.62
CA SER A 71 -19.40 24.44 20.29
C SER A 71 -18.36 25.15 19.40
N PRO A 72 -17.49 25.99 20.00
CA PRO A 72 -16.55 26.80 19.23
C PRO A 72 -15.39 25.94 18.70
N ALA A 73 -15.36 25.72 17.39
CA ALA A 73 -14.23 25.10 16.71
C ALA A 73 -12.99 26.02 16.63
N GLY A 74 -11.79 25.45 16.57
CA GLY A 74 -10.57 26.20 16.23
C GLY A 74 -9.94 27.01 17.36
N ARG A 75 -10.42 26.90 18.60
CA ARG A 75 -9.78 27.53 19.78
C ARG A 75 -8.57 26.77 20.33
N ALA A 76 -8.11 25.72 19.65
CA ALA A 76 -7.04 24.80 20.07
C ALA A 76 -7.22 24.24 21.50
N ARG A 77 -8.45 24.24 22.02
CA ARG A 77 -8.80 23.68 23.33
C ARG A 77 -9.24 22.23 23.25
N GLU A 78 -9.88 21.86 22.15
CA GLU A 78 -10.38 20.52 21.88
C GLU A 78 -9.85 20.06 20.52
N GLU A 79 -9.71 18.74 20.40
CA GLU A 79 -9.39 18.12 19.12
C GLU A 79 -10.49 18.44 18.09
N PRO A 80 -10.16 18.55 16.79
CA PRO A 80 -11.18 18.68 15.77
C PRO A 80 -12.17 17.51 15.83
N ASN A 81 -13.45 17.75 15.52
CA ASN A 81 -14.50 16.73 15.50
C ASN A 81 -14.14 15.61 14.51
N ALA A 82 -13.48 14.58 15.04
CA ALA A 82 -12.98 13.45 14.26
C ALA A 82 -14.10 12.44 14.02
N LEU A 83 -14.17 11.93 12.79
CA LEU A 83 -14.97 10.76 12.51
C LEU A 83 -14.45 9.56 13.31
N PRO A 84 -15.32 8.57 13.62
CA PRO A 84 -14.88 7.34 14.27
C PRO A 84 -13.77 6.71 13.45
N LYS A 85 -12.74 6.21 14.15
CA LYS A 85 -11.61 5.57 13.48
C LYS A 85 -12.14 4.44 12.58
N PRO A 86 -11.68 4.35 11.33
CA PRO A 86 -12.10 3.28 10.45
C PRO A 86 -11.74 1.92 11.08
N ASN A 87 -12.56 0.89 10.85
CA ASN A 87 -12.27 -0.49 11.24
C ASN A 87 -11.04 -0.97 10.48
N ARG A 88 -9.85 -0.66 11.03
CA ARG A 88 -8.58 -1.16 10.54
C ARG A 88 -8.44 -2.58 11.09
N PRO A 89 -8.13 -3.59 10.26
CA PRO A 89 -7.72 -4.87 10.81
C PRO A 89 -6.48 -4.63 11.67
N ASP A 90 -6.51 -5.07 12.93
CA ASP A 90 -5.39 -4.99 13.88
C ASP A 90 -4.24 -5.86 13.39
N SER A 91 -3.46 -5.35 12.44
CA SER A 91 -2.33 -6.07 11.88
C SER A 91 -1.03 -5.59 12.50
N SER A 92 -0.87 -5.82 13.80
CA SER A 92 0.45 -5.84 14.45
C SER A 92 1.40 -6.82 13.75
N PHE A 93 0.84 -7.85 13.12
CA PHE A 93 1.56 -8.88 12.41
C PHE A 93 2.04 -8.50 10.99
N GLN A 94 1.61 -7.40 10.38
CA GLN A 94 2.06 -7.01 9.02
C GLN A 94 3.57 -6.75 8.93
N ARG A 95 4.20 -6.28 10.02
CA ARG A 95 5.65 -6.08 10.08
C ARG A 95 6.43 -7.41 10.04
N ILE A 96 5.85 -8.49 10.57
CA ILE A 96 6.48 -9.82 10.61
C ILE A 96 6.05 -10.68 9.41
N LEU A 97 4.79 -10.63 8.99
CA LEU A 97 4.30 -11.37 7.81
C LEU A 97 4.68 -10.73 6.48
N GLY A 98 4.93 -9.42 6.43
CA GLY A 98 5.45 -8.72 5.25
C GLY A 98 6.72 -9.38 4.68
N PRO A 99 7.79 -9.56 5.49
CA PRO A 99 8.99 -10.24 5.04
C PRO A 99 8.80 -11.74 4.78
N LEU A 100 7.85 -12.43 5.44
CA LEU A 100 7.58 -13.84 5.15
C LEU A 100 6.92 -14.04 3.77
N ASN A 101 6.07 -13.11 3.34
CA ASN A 101 5.45 -13.17 2.02
C ASN A 101 6.48 -12.94 0.91
N THR A 102 7.47 -12.06 1.11
CA THR A 102 8.57 -11.86 0.16
C THR A 102 9.53 -13.06 0.17
N LEU A 103 9.82 -13.64 1.33
CA LEU A 103 10.62 -14.86 1.45
C LEU A 103 9.95 -16.05 0.76
N ARG A 104 8.63 -16.20 0.89
CA ARG A 104 7.84 -17.22 0.19
C ARG A 104 7.94 -17.07 -1.33
N TYR A 105 7.90 -15.85 -1.84
CA TYR A 105 8.09 -15.57 -3.27
C TYR A 105 9.52 -15.92 -3.71
N PHE A 106 10.52 -15.51 -2.93
CA PHE A 106 11.93 -15.83 -3.19
C PHE A 106 12.19 -17.35 -3.20
N CYS A 107 11.63 -18.07 -2.23
CA CYS A 107 11.71 -19.53 -2.15
C CYS A 107 11.05 -20.22 -3.36
N LYS A 108 9.91 -19.72 -3.85
CA LYS A 108 9.20 -20.35 -4.97
C LYS A 108 9.94 -20.22 -6.31
N TYR A 109 10.61 -19.10 -6.56
CA TYR A 109 11.24 -18.83 -7.87
C TYR A 109 12.76 -19.00 -7.91
N LYS A 110 13.49 -18.65 -6.84
CA LYS A 110 14.96 -18.69 -6.82
C LYS A 110 15.53 -19.95 -6.17
N LEU A 111 14.84 -20.55 -5.19
CA LEU A 111 15.35 -21.71 -4.46
C LEU A 111 15.58 -22.94 -5.35
N LYS A 112 14.69 -23.20 -6.32
CA LYS A 112 14.84 -24.32 -7.25
C LYS A 112 16.16 -24.24 -8.03
N TRP A 113 16.54 -23.05 -8.50
CA TRP A 113 17.80 -22.81 -9.20
C TRP A 113 19.01 -22.85 -8.28
N ILE A 114 18.88 -22.38 -7.03
CA ILE A 114 19.94 -22.46 -6.03
C ILE A 114 20.25 -23.92 -5.68
N LEU A 115 19.22 -24.75 -5.46
CA LEU A 115 19.37 -26.17 -5.13
C LEU A 115 20.05 -26.96 -6.27
N ILE A 116 19.67 -26.68 -7.53
CA ILE A 116 20.33 -27.27 -8.71
C ILE A 116 21.82 -26.90 -8.78
N LYS A 117 22.19 -25.63 -8.52
CA LYS A 117 23.60 -25.21 -8.51
C LYS A 117 24.42 -25.91 -7.44
N ILE A 118 23.87 -26.06 -6.23
CA ILE A 118 24.53 -26.77 -5.13
C ILE A 118 24.78 -28.24 -5.50
N LEU A 119 23.79 -28.90 -6.10
CA LEU A 119 23.91 -30.29 -6.56
C LEU A 119 25.04 -30.46 -7.59
N ILE A 120 25.14 -29.55 -8.57
CA ILE A 120 26.19 -29.59 -9.61
C ILE A 120 27.58 -29.42 -8.99
N ILE A 121 27.74 -28.45 -8.07
CA ILE A 121 29.01 -28.22 -7.37
C ILE A 121 29.42 -29.43 -6.55
N PHE A 122 28.47 -30.04 -5.83
CA PHE A 122 28.71 -31.25 -5.05
C PHE A 122 29.17 -32.42 -5.93
N LEU A 123 28.51 -32.65 -7.08
CA LEU A 123 28.89 -33.69 -8.03
C LEU A 123 30.30 -33.44 -8.60
N PHE A 124 30.62 -32.19 -8.93
CA PHE A 124 31.94 -31.83 -9.45
C PHE A 124 33.06 -32.07 -8.43
N LEU A 125 32.84 -31.68 -7.17
CA LEU A 125 33.77 -31.97 -6.07
C LEU A 125 33.97 -33.47 -5.86
N LEU A 126 32.89 -34.26 -5.95
CA LEU A 126 32.95 -35.70 -5.83
C LEU A 126 33.79 -36.35 -6.94
N ILE A 127 33.66 -35.86 -8.18
CA ILE A 127 34.48 -36.31 -9.31
C ILE A 127 35.97 -36.01 -9.05
N ILE A 128 36.30 -34.80 -8.58
CA ILE A 128 37.70 -34.43 -8.26
C ILE A 128 38.25 -35.31 -7.15
N ALA A 129 37.48 -35.56 -6.09
CA ALA A 129 37.90 -36.41 -4.98
C ALA A 129 38.19 -37.85 -5.44
N LEU A 130 37.30 -38.41 -6.29
CA LEU A 130 37.51 -39.74 -6.88
C LEU A 130 38.73 -39.78 -7.81
N PHE A 131 38.94 -38.73 -8.61
CA PHE A 131 40.11 -38.63 -9.48
C PHE A 131 41.41 -38.71 -8.68
N ILE A 132 41.54 -37.91 -7.62
CA ILE A 132 42.70 -37.93 -6.71
C ILE A 132 42.85 -39.30 -6.05
N TYR A 133 41.76 -39.94 -5.64
CA TYR A 133 41.79 -41.28 -5.03
C TYR A 133 42.28 -42.37 -5.99
N THR A 134 41.91 -42.29 -7.28
CA THR A 134 42.34 -43.25 -8.31
C THR A 134 43.74 -42.96 -8.88
N PHE A 135 44.26 -41.74 -8.68
CA PHE A 135 45.54 -41.30 -9.22
C PHE A 135 46.81 -42.00 -8.68
N PRO A 136 46.89 -42.57 -7.46
CA PRO A 136 48.16 -43.09 -6.95
C PRO A 136 48.48 -44.51 -7.45
N GLY A 137 47.60 -45.16 -8.23
CA GLY A 137 47.85 -46.49 -8.80
C GLY A 137 48.45 -46.50 -10.21
N ALA A 138 48.19 -45.46 -11.03
CA ALA A 138 48.53 -45.46 -12.46
C ALA A 138 49.94 -44.94 -12.78
N ILE A 139 50.59 -44.24 -11.85
CA ILE A 139 51.93 -43.65 -12.05
C ILE A 139 53.04 -44.64 -11.66
N VAL A 140 52.76 -45.61 -10.79
CA VAL A 140 53.77 -46.55 -10.25
C VAL A 140 54.20 -47.60 -11.30
N TYR A 141 53.39 -47.87 -12.33
CA TYR A 141 53.70 -48.87 -13.36
C TYR A 141 54.51 -48.35 -14.57
N ARG A 142 54.96 -47.09 -14.56
CA ARG A 142 55.82 -46.54 -15.62
C ARG A 142 57.28 -46.28 -15.21
N ILE A 143 57.68 -46.78 -14.04
CA ILE A 143 59.08 -46.79 -13.58
C ILE A 143 59.42 -48.20 -13.09
N VAL A 144 59.40 -49.16 -14.01
CA VAL A 144 60.25 -50.37 -14.07
C VAL A 144 60.53 -50.62 -15.53
#